data_AF-H8H089-F1
#
_entry.id   AF-H8H089-F1
#
_cell.length_a   1.000
_cell.length_b   1.000
_cell.length_c   1.000
_cell.angle_alpha   90.00
_cell.angle_beta   90.00
_cell.angle_gamma   90.00
#
_symmetry.space_group_name_H-M   'P 1'
#
loop_
_entity.id
_entity.type
_entity.pdbx_description
1 polymer ?
#
loop_
_entity_poly.entity_id
_entity_poly.type
_entity_poly.pdbx_seq_one_letter_code
_entity_poly.pdbx_strand_id
1 'polypeptide(L)'
;MTLGLPAATLYYVRFDPKSSSLYTKVSLTLGLFLGLLSTLIGIIIMPLLLKSYSDEIVYFARCFMLLSPISLLSVILNSLMQSKEQYEVYNWFRFLPSIVTLLGLLILVALKNFNPVTTSLILAFAQIPVFIYGIFWVLRNFELDIKINMSKGKDLLNYALRAYPVDLLRTLGDQLDRVVVVGLLTPTLMGYYVVALSLSRVLNAVQTAMITVLIPDLIQQEERVIRRKTLRALLMSTSITGLVAVPLFF
;
A
#
# COMPACT_ATOMS: atom_id res chain seq x y z
N MET A 1 7.92 -0.11 0.95
CA MET A 1 8.20 -0.81 2.22
C MET A 1 7.73 0.08 3.36
N THR A 2 6.80 -0.38 4.18
CA THR A 2 6.28 0.40 5.31
C THR A 2 6.99 -0.11 6.55
N LEU A 3 7.87 0.70 7.14
CA LEU A 3 8.75 0.33 8.25
C LEU A 3 7.99 0.08 9.57
N GLY A 4 6.84 -0.62 9.59
CA GLY A 4 5.95 -0.77 10.74
C GLY A 4 5.31 0.54 11.26
N LEU A 5 5.73 1.69 10.74
CA LEU A 5 5.30 3.03 11.13
C LEU A 5 3.78 3.26 11.00
N PRO A 6 3.08 2.76 9.95
CA PRO A 6 1.63 2.92 9.86
C PRO A 6 0.88 2.18 10.98
N ALA A 7 1.32 0.97 11.35
CA ALA A 7 0.75 0.20 12.44
C ALA A 7 1.01 0.88 13.81
N ALA A 8 2.22 1.41 14.02
CA ALA A 8 2.53 2.21 15.21
C ALA A 8 1.63 3.45 15.32
N THR A 9 1.46 4.16 14.20
CA THR A 9 0.63 5.38 14.13
C THR A 9 -0.83 5.05 14.45
N LEU A 10 -1.38 4.00 13.85
CA LEU A 10 -2.73 3.51 14.13
C LEU A 10 -2.91 3.20 15.62
N TYR A 11 -1.96 2.48 16.22
CA TYR A 11 -2.01 2.09 17.63
C TYR A 11 -1.99 3.31 18.57
N TYR A 12 -0.98 4.18 18.45
CA TYR A 12 -0.79 5.30 19.39
C TYR A 12 -1.85 6.40 19.23
N VAL A 13 -2.32 6.67 18.01
CA VAL A 13 -3.39 7.66 17.79
C VAL A 13 -4.71 7.19 18.37
N ARG A 14 -4.98 5.87 18.34
CA ARG A 14 -6.20 5.28 18.93
C ARG A 14 -6.09 5.15 20.45
N PHE A 15 -4.92 4.79 20.97
CA PHE A 15 -4.71 4.55 22.40
C PHE A 15 -4.61 5.83 23.24
N ASP A 16 -4.06 6.91 22.68
CA ASP A 16 -3.97 8.22 23.34
C ASP A 16 -4.58 9.35 22.48
N PRO A 17 -5.92 9.50 22.48
CA PRO A 17 -6.61 10.51 21.67
C PRO A 17 -6.21 11.95 21.99
N LYS A 18 -5.84 12.23 23.25
CA LYS A 18 -5.43 13.58 23.71
C LYS A 18 -4.13 14.02 23.04
N SER A 19 -3.25 13.06 22.75
CA SER A 19 -1.98 13.26 22.07
C SER A 19 -2.02 13.03 20.56
N SER A 20 -3.20 12.77 19.99
CA SER A 20 -3.35 12.30 18.61
C SER A 20 -2.68 13.22 17.59
N SER A 21 -2.80 14.55 17.71
CA SER A 21 -2.17 15.47 16.78
C SER A 21 -0.63 15.44 16.80
N LEU A 22 -0.05 15.26 17.99
CA LEU A 22 1.40 15.12 18.17
C LEU A 22 1.89 13.82 17.53
N TYR A 23 1.19 12.70 17.73
CA TYR A 23 1.54 11.43 17.06
C TYR A 23 1.38 11.51 15.55
N THR A 24 0.32 12.17 15.06
CA THR A 24 0.12 12.43 13.62
C THR A 24 1.29 13.21 13.05
N LYS A 25 1.68 14.33 13.66
CA LYS A 25 2.82 15.13 13.18
C LYS A 25 4.12 14.34 13.18
N VAL A 26 4.44 13.67 14.30
CA VAL A 26 5.68 12.89 14.42
C VAL A 26 5.71 11.73 13.43
N SER A 27 4.57 11.07 13.19
CA SER A 27 4.47 10.01 12.18
C SER A 27 4.71 10.52 10.76
N LEU A 28 4.17 11.70 10.41
CA LEU A 28 4.38 12.31 9.09
C LEU A 28 5.82 12.80 8.92
N THR A 29 6.44 13.39 9.93
CA THR A 29 7.85 13.83 9.85
C THR A 29 8.80 12.65 9.77
N LEU A 30 8.60 11.61 10.59
CA LEU A 30 9.38 10.36 10.49
C LEU A 30 9.15 9.65 9.16
N GLY A 31 7.90 9.60 8.68
CA GLY A 31 7.56 9.03 7.39
C GLY A 31 8.25 9.76 6.24
N LEU A 32 8.29 11.09 6.27
CA LEU A 32 9.01 11.88 5.28
C LEU A 32 10.52 11.62 5.33
N PHE A 33 11.11 11.62 6.53
CA PHE A 33 12.54 11.36 6.72
C PHE A 33 12.93 9.96 6.24
N LEU A 34 12.20 8.92 6.64
CA LEU A 34 12.43 7.54 6.22
C LEU A 34 12.17 7.34 4.73
N GLY A 35 11.17 8.03 4.18
CA GLY A 35 10.87 8.03 2.75
C GLY A 35 12.03 8.59 1.94
N LEU A 36 12.57 9.75 2.35
CA LEU A 36 13.74 10.39 1.72
C LEU A 36 15.00 9.52 1.87
N LEU A 37 15.23 8.94 3.06
CA LEU A 37 16.32 8.01 3.29
C LEU A 37 16.22 6.80 2.34
N SER A 38 15.02 6.24 2.18
CA SER A 38 14.78 5.14 1.25
C SER A 38 15.00 5.55 -0.21
N THR A 39 14.64 6.77 -0.60
CA THR A 39 14.92 7.30 -1.95
C THR A 39 16.42 7.42 -2.18
N LEU A 40 17.16 7.98 -1.21
CA LEU A 40 18.61 8.16 -1.31
C LEU A 40 19.32 6.81 -1.44
N ILE A 41 19.01 5.88 -0.53
CA ILE A 41 19.54 4.50 -0.56
C ILE A 41 19.17 3.83 -1.88
N GLY A 42 17.91 3.97 -2.32
CA GLY A 42 17.42 3.43 -3.59
C GLY A 42 18.22 3.94 -4.79
N ILE A 43 18.42 5.25 -4.92
CA ILE A 43 19.14 5.84 -6.05
C ILE A 43 20.60 5.35 -6.13
N ILE A 44 21.26 5.18 -4.98
CA ILE A 44 22.65 4.71 -4.89
C ILE A 44 22.76 3.21 -5.21
N ILE A 45 21.82 2.39 -4.70
CA ILE A 45 21.87 0.93 -4.85
C ILE A 45 21.34 0.46 -6.21
N MET A 46 20.33 1.14 -6.79
CA MET A 46 19.72 0.80 -8.09
C MET A 46 20.72 0.51 -9.23
N PRO A 47 21.74 1.35 -9.51
CA PRO A 47 22.71 1.05 -10.57
C PRO A 47 23.53 -0.22 -10.29
N LEU A 48 23.70 -0.60 -9.02
CA LEU A 48 24.44 -1.79 -8.63
C LEU A 48 23.58 -3.05 -8.82
N LEU A 49 22.28 -2.96 -8.53
CA LEU A 49 21.32 -4.05 -8.72
C LEU A 49 20.93 -4.25 -10.19
N LEU A 50 20.90 -3.18 -10.98
CA LEU A 50 20.43 -3.19 -12.36
C LEU A 50 21.56 -3.13 -13.39
N LYS A 51 22.80 -3.51 -13.03
CA LYS A 51 23.97 -3.45 -13.93
C LYS A 51 23.78 -4.18 -15.27
N SER A 52 22.92 -5.19 -15.31
CA SER A 52 22.63 -5.99 -16.51
C SER A 52 21.58 -5.37 -17.43
N TYR A 53 20.96 -4.26 -17.03
CA TYR A 53 19.93 -3.55 -17.79
C TYR A 53 20.49 -2.29 -18.46
N SER A 54 19.78 -1.78 -19.47
CA SER A 54 20.19 -0.55 -20.18
C SER A 54 20.14 0.69 -19.28
N ASP A 55 20.99 1.67 -19.56
CA ASP A 55 21.09 2.93 -18.80
C ASP A 55 19.76 3.68 -18.72
N GLU A 56 18.93 3.59 -19.76
CA GLU A 56 17.57 4.16 -19.77
C GLU A 56 16.68 3.58 -18.67
N ILE A 57 16.71 2.24 -18.49
CA ILE A 57 15.91 1.56 -17.45
C ILE A 57 16.40 1.96 -16.06
N VAL A 58 17.73 2.08 -15.88
CA VAL A 58 18.31 2.52 -14.61
C VAL A 58 17.91 3.96 -14.30
N TYR A 59 17.89 4.84 -15.30
CA TYR A 59 17.41 6.22 -15.14
C TYR A 59 15.94 6.27 -14.73
N PHE A 60 15.07 5.54 -15.43
CA PHE A 60 13.66 5.44 -15.06
C PHE A 60 13.50 4.93 -13.62
N ALA A 61 14.18 3.84 -13.25
CA ALA A 61 14.10 3.28 -11.89
C ALA A 61 14.49 4.32 -10.81
N ARG A 62 15.50 5.15 -11.06
CA ARG A 62 15.88 6.26 -10.17
C ARG A 62 14.79 7.33 -10.08
N CYS A 63 14.15 7.69 -11.18
CA CYS A 63 13.00 8.61 -11.17
C CYS A 63 11.83 8.05 -10.35
N PHE A 64 11.52 6.75 -10.49
CA PHE A 64 10.48 6.09 -9.68
C PHE A 64 10.79 6.08 -8.18
N MET A 65 12.08 6.06 -7.78
CA MET A 65 12.47 6.16 -6.36
C MET A 65 12.07 7.49 -5.72
N LEU A 66 11.89 8.57 -6.50
CA LEU A 66 11.40 9.85 -5.98
C LEU A 66 9.95 9.77 -5.47
N LEU A 67 9.18 8.75 -5.86
CA LEU A 67 7.82 8.50 -5.38
C LEU A 67 7.79 7.73 -4.05
N SER A 68 8.92 7.22 -3.58
CA SER A 68 9.02 6.49 -2.31
C SER A 68 8.45 7.27 -1.11
N PRO A 69 8.77 8.58 -0.90
CA PRO A 69 8.24 9.33 0.23
C PRO A 69 6.72 9.48 0.15
N ILE A 70 6.19 9.72 -1.06
CA ILE A 70 4.75 9.81 -1.32
C ILE A 70 4.07 8.49 -0.98
N SER A 71 4.66 7.37 -1.39
CA SER A 71 4.10 6.04 -1.11
C SER A 71 4.04 5.76 0.40
N LEU A 72 5.11 6.06 1.14
CA LEU A 72 5.17 5.80 2.58
C LEU A 72 4.20 6.70 3.34
N LEU A 73 4.16 7.99 3.01
CA LEU A 73 3.20 8.92 3.61
C LEU A 73 1.76 8.52 3.29
N SER A 74 1.46 8.06 2.08
CA SER A 74 0.11 7.60 1.71
C SER A 74 -0.37 6.43 2.57
N VAL A 75 0.52 5.52 2.98
CA VAL A 75 0.14 4.44 3.91
C VAL A 75 -0.09 4.98 5.33
N ILE A 76 0.70 5.94 5.78
CA ILE A 76 0.49 6.60 7.09
C ILE A 76 -0.86 7.33 7.09
N LEU A 77 -1.20 8.05 6.01
CA LEU A 77 -2.48 8.73 5.84
C LEU A 77 -3.66 7.75 5.93
N ASN A 78 -3.56 6.58 5.27
CA ASN A 78 -4.54 5.50 5.41
C ASN A 78 -4.70 5.05 6.87
N SER A 79 -3.61 4.83 7.60
CA SER A 79 -3.65 4.43 9.01
C SER A 79 -4.26 5.51 9.91
N LEU A 80 -4.05 6.79 9.60
CA LEU A 80 -4.68 7.90 10.32
C LEU A 80 -6.20 7.94 10.09
N MET A 81 -6.66 7.76 8.85
CA MET A 81 -8.09 7.65 8.53
C MET A 81 -8.74 6.47 9.25
N GLN A 82 -8.06 5.32 9.26
CA GLN A 82 -8.51 4.12 9.97
C GLN A 82 -8.53 4.33 11.49
N SER A 83 -7.57 5.07 12.07
CA SER A 83 -7.52 5.36 13.51
C SER A 83 -8.69 6.23 14.01
N LYS A 84 -9.24 7.07 13.12
CA LYS A 84 -10.40 7.93 13.37
C LYS A 84 -11.73 7.26 13.01
N GLU A 85 -11.71 5.99 12.62
CA GLU A 85 -12.88 5.22 12.19
C GLU A 85 -13.64 5.87 11.01
N GLN A 86 -12.97 6.72 10.22
CA GLN A 86 -13.53 7.31 9.00
C GLN A 86 -13.36 6.35 7.81
N TYR A 87 -14.08 5.23 7.88
CA TYR A 87 -13.98 4.16 6.89
C TYR A 87 -14.42 4.59 5.48
N GLU A 88 -15.36 5.55 5.36
CA GLU A 88 -15.76 6.09 4.06
C GLU A 88 -14.61 6.81 3.36
N VAL A 89 -13.90 7.70 4.07
CA VAL A 89 -12.74 8.42 3.55
C VAL A 89 -11.61 7.44 3.26
N TYR A 90 -11.37 6.48 4.16
CA TYR A 90 -10.38 5.42 3.95
C TYR A 90 -10.66 4.63 2.66
N ASN A 91 -11.91 4.24 2.43
CA ASN A 91 -12.31 3.49 1.22
C ASN A 91 -12.13 4.35 -0.04
N TRP A 92 -12.55 5.61 -0.01
CA TRP A 92 -12.32 6.54 -1.12
C TRP A 92 -10.82 6.74 -1.40
N PHE A 93 -10.02 6.91 -0.35
CA PHE A 93 -8.58 7.08 -0.48
C PHE A 93 -7.89 5.86 -1.12
N ARG A 94 -8.42 4.66 -0.89
CA ARG A 94 -7.94 3.42 -1.50
C ARG A 94 -8.47 3.19 -2.91
N PHE A 95 -9.64 3.73 -3.23
CA PHE A 95 -10.29 3.57 -4.53
C PHE A 95 -9.84 4.61 -5.57
N LEU A 96 -9.60 5.85 -5.15
CA LEU A 96 -9.19 6.96 -6.02
C LEU A 96 -7.96 6.67 -6.89
N PRO A 97 -6.87 6.03 -6.41
CA PRO A 97 -5.72 5.74 -7.27
C PRO A 97 -6.10 4.91 -8.49
N SER A 98 -7.03 3.96 -8.32
CA SER A 98 -7.51 3.09 -9.40
C SER A 98 -8.36 3.87 -10.40
N ILE A 99 -9.21 4.79 -9.94
CA ILE A 99 -9.99 5.68 -10.82
C ILE A 99 -9.06 6.59 -11.62
N VAL A 100 -8.10 7.25 -10.95
CA VAL A 100 -7.15 8.16 -11.60
C VAL A 100 -6.32 7.40 -12.64
N THR A 101 -5.88 6.19 -12.31
CA THR A 101 -5.18 5.30 -13.24
C THR A 101 -6.07 4.97 -14.45
N LEU A 102 -7.31 4.53 -14.23
CA LEU A 102 -8.24 4.18 -15.29
C LEU A 102 -8.49 5.34 -16.24
N LEU A 103 -8.80 6.52 -15.70
CA LEU A 103 -9.01 7.73 -16.50
C LEU A 103 -7.75 8.11 -17.28
N GLY A 104 -6.59 8.05 -16.65
CA GLY A 104 -5.31 8.31 -17.32
C GLY A 104 -5.06 7.35 -18.49
N LEU A 105 -5.31 6.05 -18.30
CA LEU A 105 -5.18 5.04 -19.36
C LEU A 105 -6.16 5.28 -20.50
N LEU A 106 -7.43 5.60 -20.20
CA LEU A 106 -8.43 5.91 -21.22
C LEU A 106 -8.03 7.14 -22.06
N ILE A 107 -7.47 8.18 -21.41
CA ILE A 107 -6.93 9.36 -22.10
C ILE A 107 -5.78 8.97 -23.03
N LEU A 108 -4.83 8.13 -22.60
CA LEU A 108 -3.73 7.68 -23.47
C LEU A 108 -4.23 6.90 -24.68
N VAL A 109 -5.22 6.03 -24.49
CA VAL A 109 -5.84 5.26 -25.58
C VAL A 109 -6.52 6.21 -26.56
N ALA A 110 -7.28 7.19 -26.08
CA ALA A 110 -7.92 8.20 -26.92
C ALA A 110 -6.91 9.03 -27.72
N LEU A 111 -5.77 9.38 -27.12
CA LEU A 111 -4.67 10.10 -27.75
C LEU A 111 -3.78 9.21 -28.64
N LYS A 112 -4.08 7.91 -28.76
CA LYS A 112 -3.27 6.89 -29.48
C LYS A 112 -1.79 6.85 -29.04
N ASN A 113 -1.51 7.27 -27.82
CA ASN A 113 -0.14 7.41 -27.29
C ASN A 113 0.16 6.33 -26.24
N PHE A 114 -0.34 5.12 -26.49
CA PHE A 114 -0.23 3.97 -25.60
C PHE A 114 1.13 3.29 -25.79
N ASN A 115 2.07 3.62 -24.91
CA ASN A 115 3.44 3.09 -24.89
C ASN A 115 3.77 2.63 -23.45
N PRO A 116 4.54 1.54 -23.26
CA PRO A 116 5.04 1.13 -21.95
C PRO A 116 5.52 2.28 -21.05
N VAL A 117 6.22 3.28 -21.61
CA VAL A 117 6.71 4.44 -20.86
C VAL A 117 5.57 5.34 -20.37
N THR A 118 4.65 5.74 -21.26
CA THR A 118 3.53 6.62 -20.90
C THR A 118 2.56 5.94 -19.93
N THR A 119 2.29 4.64 -20.14
CA THR A 119 1.50 3.82 -19.22
C THR A 119 2.15 3.72 -17.84
N SER A 120 3.47 3.47 -17.78
CA SER A 120 4.19 3.38 -16.50
C SER A 120 4.22 4.71 -15.76
N LEU A 121 4.33 5.83 -16.48
CA LEU A 121 4.22 7.17 -15.90
C LEU A 121 2.84 7.38 -15.27
N ILE A 122 1.75 7.07 -15.97
CA ILE A 122 0.40 7.22 -15.40
C ILE A 122 0.24 6.39 -14.13
N LEU A 123 0.70 5.14 -14.13
CA LEU A 123 0.66 4.28 -12.95
C LEU A 123 1.45 4.86 -11.77
N ALA A 124 2.61 5.49 -12.03
CA ALA A 124 3.41 6.16 -11.01
C ALA A 124 2.72 7.40 -10.45
N PHE A 125 2.29 8.28 -11.34
CA PHE A 125 1.84 9.62 -11.03
C PHE A 125 0.38 9.66 -10.55
N ALA A 126 -0.40 8.59 -10.77
CA ALA A 126 -1.77 8.47 -10.27
C ALA A 126 -1.87 8.57 -8.73
N GLN A 127 -0.78 8.30 -8.01
CA GLN A 127 -0.76 8.43 -6.54
C GLN A 127 -0.67 9.87 -6.05
N ILE A 128 -0.16 10.81 -6.87
CA ILE A 128 0.03 12.21 -6.47
C ILE A 128 -1.27 12.93 -6.11
N PRO A 129 -2.33 12.94 -6.96
CA PRO A 129 -3.57 13.64 -6.61
C PRO A 129 -4.23 13.05 -5.36
N VAL A 130 -4.11 11.73 -5.17
CA VAL A 130 -4.62 11.04 -3.97
C VAL A 130 -3.84 11.46 -2.74
N PHE A 131 -2.51 11.50 -2.83
CA PHE A 131 -1.66 12.00 -1.76
C PHE A 131 -2.01 13.43 -1.35
N ILE A 132 -2.21 14.33 -2.31
CA ILE A 132 -2.63 15.72 -2.05
C ILE A 132 -3.96 15.75 -1.30
N TYR A 133 -4.94 14.96 -1.74
CA TYR A 133 -6.24 14.84 -1.05
C TYR A 133 -6.07 14.34 0.39
N GLY A 134 -5.20 13.38 0.65
CA GLY A 134 -4.96 12.84 1.99
C GLY A 134 -4.26 13.84 2.91
N ILE A 135 -3.30 14.60 2.40
CA ILE A 135 -2.68 15.72 3.13
C ILE A 135 -3.76 16.74 3.51
N PHE A 136 -4.62 17.14 2.57
CA PHE A 136 -5.72 18.07 2.82
C PHE A 136 -6.68 17.53 3.89
N TRP A 137 -7.03 16.25 3.83
CA TRP A 137 -7.87 15.61 4.85
C TRP A 137 -7.22 15.64 6.24
N VAL A 138 -5.93 15.35 6.37
CA VAL A 138 -5.23 15.42 7.67
C VAL A 138 -5.21 16.84 8.21
N LEU A 139 -4.86 17.83 7.38
CA LEU A 139 -4.82 19.23 7.79
C LEU A 139 -6.18 19.74 8.28
N ARG A 140 -7.28 19.19 7.76
CA ARG A 140 -8.64 19.53 8.18
C ARG A 140 -9.09 18.80 9.47
N ASN A 141 -8.62 17.58 9.70
CA ASN A 141 -9.10 16.72 10.80
C ASN A 141 -8.17 16.66 12.02
N PHE A 142 -6.94 17.17 11.90
CA PHE A 142 -5.96 17.20 12.98
C PHE A 142 -5.38 18.61 13.13
N GLU A 143 -5.44 19.15 14.35
CA GLU A 143 -4.73 20.37 14.73
C GLU A 143 -3.25 20.05 14.90
N LEU A 144 -2.46 20.18 13.83
CA LEU A 144 -1.03 19.89 13.88
C LEU A 144 -0.30 20.87 14.80
N ASP A 145 0.00 20.44 16.01
CA ASP A 145 0.75 21.22 16.99
C ASP A 145 2.15 21.57 16.45
N ILE A 146 2.68 22.74 16.82
CA ILE A 146 3.98 23.24 16.35
C ILE A 146 5.13 22.43 16.99
N LYS A 147 4.93 21.88 18.19
CA LYS A 147 5.99 21.18 18.93
C LYS A 147 6.20 19.74 18.46
N ILE A 148 7.42 19.43 18.00
CA ILE A 148 7.84 18.04 17.74
C ILE A 148 8.33 17.45 19.06
N ASN A 149 7.69 16.38 19.53
CA ASN A 149 8.12 15.68 20.74
C ASN A 149 8.97 14.46 20.37
N MET A 150 10.28 14.56 20.62
CA MET A 150 11.26 13.52 20.32
C MET A 150 11.01 12.22 21.10
N SER A 151 10.40 12.30 22.29
CA SER A 151 10.05 11.11 23.09
C SER A 151 9.03 10.23 22.36
N LYS A 152 7.96 10.84 21.83
CA LYS A 152 6.93 10.14 21.05
C LYS A 152 7.49 9.55 19.75
N GLY A 153 8.50 10.21 19.16
CA GLY A 153 9.22 9.68 18.01
C GLY A 153 9.99 8.40 18.31
N LYS A 154 10.59 8.30 19.50
CA LYS A 154 11.25 7.07 19.96
C LYS A 154 10.26 5.93 20.15
N ASP A 155 9.08 6.20 20.69
CA ASP A 155 8.03 5.18 20.89
C ASP A 155 7.57 4.62 19.53
N LEU A 156 7.28 5.50 18.58
CA LEU A 156 6.93 5.10 17.20
C LEU A 156 8.04 4.31 16.53
N LEU A 157 9.31 4.74 16.65
CA LEU A 157 10.45 4.05 16.06
C LEU A 157 10.72 2.68 16.71
N ASN A 158 10.59 2.56 18.02
CA ASN A 158 10.79 1.29 18.73
C ASN A 158 9.72 0.26 18.33
N TYR A 159 8.46 0.70 18.19
CA TYR A 159 7.40 -0.15 17.66
C TYR A 159 7.67 -0.52 16.21
N ALA A 160 7.98 0.47 15.36
CA ALA A 160 8.32 0.29 13.95
C ALA A 160 9.45 -0.73 13.76
N LEU A 161 10.54 -0.63 14.51
CA LEU A 161 11.68 -1.55 14.45
C LEU A 161 11.31 -2.99 14.83
N ARG A 162 10.41 -3.17 15.79
CA ARG A 162 9.93 -4.51 16.20
C ARG A 162 9.00 -5.13 15.15
N ALA A 163 8.15 -4.32 14.53
CA ALA A 163 7.22 -4.78 13.50
C ALA A 163 7.89 -4.96 12.12
N TYR A 164 9.00 -4.24 11.87
CA TYR A 164 9.64 -4.18 10.57
C TYR A 164 10.06 -5.54 9.98
N PRO A 165 10.69 -6.47 10.73
CA PRO A 165 11.10 -7.76 10.16
C PRO A 165 9.92 -8.57 9.62
N VAL A 166 8.78 -8.53 10.30
CA VAL A 166 7.56 -9.24 9.88
C VAL A 166 7.04 -8.64 8.58
N ASP A 167 6.93 -7.31 8.51
CA ASP A 167 6.50 -6.61 7.30
C ASP A 167 7.47 -6.81 6.12
N LEU A 168 8.77 -6.83 6.40
CA LEU A 168 9.82 -7.03 5.41
C LEU A 168 9.75 -8.45 4.84
N LEU A 169 9.70 -9.48 5.70
CA LEU A 169 9.61 -10.87 5.28
C LEU A 169 8.33 -11.13 4.48
N ARG A 170 7.21 -10.54 4.90
CA ARG A 170 5.95 -10.61 4.14
C ARG A 170 6.09 -9.99 2.76
N THR A 171 6.66 -8.79 2.68
CA THR A 171 6.85 -8.07 1.41
C THR A 171 7.81 -8.81 0.48
N LEU A 172 8.89 -9.37 1.02
CA LEU A 172 9.84 -10.17 0.24
C LEU A 172 9.17 -11.44 -0.26
N GLY A 173 8.44 -12.15 0.60
CA GLY A 173 7.67 -13.33 0.26
C GLY A 173 6.71 -13.11 -0.91
N ASP A 174 5.99 -11.98 -0.90
CA ASP A 174 5.05 -11.58 -1.96
C ASP A 174 5.70 -11.27 -3.32
N GLN A 175 7.04 -11.23 -3.39
CA GLN A 175 7.81 -10.92 -4.60
C GLN A 175 8.83 -12.02 -4.95
N LEU A 176 8.99 -13.05 -4.12
CA LEU A 176 9.96 -14.12 -4.36
C LEU A 176 9.71 -14.82 -5.71
N ASP A 177 8.43 -15.05 -6.04
CA ASP A 177 7.98 -15.59 -7.31
C ASP A 177 8.49 -14.76 -8.49
N ARG A 178 8.34 -13.43 -8.44
CA ARG A 178 8.75 -12.52 -9.50
C ARG A 178 10.26 -12.46 -9.67
N VAL A 179 11.03 -12.50 -8.58
CA VAL A 179 12.50 -12.46 -8.66
C VAL A 179 13.04 -13.68 -9.41
N VAL A 180 12.48 -14.87 -9.14
CA VAL A 180 12.86 -16.11 -9.84
C VAL A 180 12.49 -16.02 -11.31
N VAL A 181 11.28 -15.55 -11.60
CA VAL A 181 10.71 -15.52 -12.95
C VAL A 181 11.41 -14.49 -13.86
N VAL A 182 11.84 -13.33 -13.32
CA VAL A 182 12.54 -12.28 -14.09
C VAL A 182 13.86 -12.76 -14.70
N GLY A 183 14.57 -13.69 -14.05
CA GLY A 183 15.80 -14.27 -14.59
C GLY A 183 15.57 -15.34 -15.65
N LEU A 184 14.35 -15.87 -15.76
CA LEU A 184 14.02 -17.03 -16.60
C LEU A 184 13.18 -16.66 -17.82
N LEU A 185 12.42 -15.55 -17.76
CA LEU A 185 11.48 -15.16 -18.81
C LEU A 185 12.01 -14.00 -19.66
N THR A 186 11.65 -14.03 -20.95
CA THR A 186 11.80 -12.87 -21.83
C THR A 186 10.84 -11.74 -21.41
N PRO A 187 11.11 -10.47 -21.78
CA PRO A 187 10.24 -9.35 -21.42
C PRO A 187 8.76 -9.54 -21.80
N THR A 188 8.49 -10.18 -22.94
CA THR A 188 7.13 -10.47 -23.40
C THR A 188 6.43 -11.49 -22.51
N LEU A 189 7.11 -12.58 -22.15
CA LEU A 189 6.58 -13.61 -21.24
C LEU A 189 6.39 -13.05 -19.82
N MET A 190 7.27 -12.15 -19.39
CA MET A 190 7.10 -11.42 -18.12
C MET A 190 5.85 -10.54 -18.14
N GLY A 191 5.54 -9.91 -19.28
CA GLY A 191 4.29 -9.17 -19.47
C GLY A 191 3.05 -10.03 -19.24
N TYR A 192 2.99 -11.21 -19.89
CA TYR A 192 1.89 -12.16 -19.67
C TYR A 192 1.82 -12.66 -18.23
N TYR A 193 2.96 -12.95 -17.61
CA TYR A 193 3.03 -13.34 -16.20
C TYR A 193 2.42 -12.28 -15.28
N VAL A 194 2.79 -11.01 -15.48
CA VAL A 194 2.28 -9.90 -14.66
C VAL A 194 0.77 -9.72 -14.85
N VAL A 195 0.24 -9.92 -16.06
CA VAL A 195 -1.21 -9.89 -16.31
C VAL A 195 -1.92 -11.02 -15.58
N ALA A 196 -1.45 -12.26 -15.72
CA ALA A 196 -2.02 -13.42 -15.03
C ALA A 196 -1.97 -13.25 -13.50
N LEU A 197 -0.85 -12.75 -12.98
CA LEU A 197 -0.70 -12.48 -11.56
C LEU A 197 -1.64 -11.37 -11.07
N SER A 198 -1.84 -10.33 -11.88
CA SER A 198 -2.79 -9.25 -11.55
C SER A 198 -4.22 -9.76 -11.50
N LEU A 199 -4.58 -10.66 -12.43
CA LEU A 199 -5.89 -11.32 -12.47
C LEU A 199 -6.12 -12.19 -11.23
N SER A 200 -5.12 -12.99 -10.86
CA SER A 200 -5.15 -13.82 -9.64
C SER A 200 -5.35 -12.96 -8.38
N ARG A 201 -4.72 -11.79 -8.29
CA ARG A 201 -4.85 -10.89 -7.13
C ARG A 201 -6.24 -10.28 -6.97
N VAL A 202 -7.07 -10.22 -8.01
CA VAL A 202 -8.47 -9.77 -7.88
C VAL A 202 -9.23 -10.68 -6.89
N LEU A 203 -8.90 -11.97 -6.86
CA LEU A 203 -9.51 -12.93 -5.93
C LEU A 203 -9.18 -12.60 -4.46
N ASN A 204 -8.06 -11.95 -4.19
CA ASN A 204 -7.68 -11.54 -2.83
C ASN A 204 -8.57 -10.42 -2.28
N ALA A 205 -9.23 -9.63 -3.15
CA ALA A 205 -10.15 -8.59 -2.71
C ALA A 205 -11.35 -9.18 -1.95
N VAL A 206 -11.86 -10.33 -2.42
CA VAL A 206 -12.94 -11.09 -1.77
C VAL A 206 -12.51 -11.56 -0.38
N GLN A 207 -11.31 -12.17 -0.27
CA GLN A 207 -10.75 -12.60 1.01
C GLN A 207 -10.57 -11.43 1.99
N THR A 208 -10.00 -10.31 1.52
CA THR A 208 -9.72 -9.14 2.36
C THR A 208 -11.01 -8.50 2.88
N ALA A 209 -12.05 -8.39 2.04
CA ALA A 209 -13.34 -7.84 2.42
C ALA A 209 -14.00 -8.67 3.53
N MET A 210 -13.96 -10.00 3.43
CA MET A 210 -14.46 -10.87 4.49
C MET A 210 -13.67 -10.71 5.78
N ILE A 211 -12.33 -10.73 5.74
CA ILE A 211 -11.50 -10.56 6.94
C ILE A 211 -11.82 -9.23 7.64
N THR A 212 -11.96 -8.16 6.86
CA THR A 212 -12.18 -6.80 7.40
C THR A 212 -13.56 -6.63 8.03
N VAL A 213 -14.57 -7.39 7.60
CA VAL A 213 -15.95 -7.33 8.13
C VAL A 213 -16.20 -8.39 9.20
N LEU A 214 -15.71 -9.63 9.02
CA LEU A 214 -15.94 -10.74 9.94
C LEU A 214 -15.12 -10.62 11.22
N ILE A 215 -13.87 -10.17 11.17
CA ILE A 215 -13.05 -10.11 12.39
C ILE A 215 -13.67 -9.19 13.45
N PRO A 216 -14.08 -7.94 13.12
CA PRO A 216 -14.76 -7.08 14.10
C PRO A 216 -16.08 -7.67 14.64
N ASP A 217 -16.86 -8.36 13.78
CA ASP A 217 -18.13 -9.00 14.15
C ASP A 217 -17.93 -10.24 15.04
N LEU A 218 -16.83 -10.98 14.88
CA LEU A 218 -16.54 -12.19 15.66
C LEU A 218 -16.05 -11.90 17.08
N ILE A 219 -15.41 -10.74 17.31
CA ILE A 219 -14.86 -10.35 18.61
C ILE A 219 -15.95 -10.15 19.69
N GLN A 220 -17.20 -9.91 19.28
CA GLN A 220 -18.32 -9.63 20.19
C GLN A 220 -19.22 -10.85 20.46
N GLN A 221 -18.87 -12.03 19.95
CA GLN A 221 -19.77 -13.19 19.90
C GLN A 221 -19.26 -14.35 20.77
N GLU A 222 -20.18 -15.15 21.31
CA GLU A 222 -19.82 -16.37 22.05
C GLU A 222 -19.15 -17.43 21.16
N GLU A 223 -18.27 -18.24 21.74
CA GLU A 223 -17.40 -19.23 21.06
C GLU A 223 -18.16 -20.20 20.12
N ARG A 224 -19.40 -20.56 20.47
CA ARG A 224 -20.28 -21.39 19.63
C ARG A 224 -20.77 -20.68 18.36
N VAL A 225 -21.00 -19.37 18.43
CA VAL A 225 -21.43 -18.55 17.29
C VAL A 225 -20.25 -18.21 16.39
N ILE A 226 -19.07 -17.99 16.98
CA ILE A 226 -17.80 -17.84 16.26
C ILE A 226 -17.59 -19.06 15.35
N ARG A 227 -17.65 -20.29 15.88
CA ARG A 227 -17.40 -21.51 15.09
C ARG A 227 -18.34 -21.65 13.88
N ARG A 228 -19.63 -21.30 14.02
CA ARG A 228 -20.60 -21.33 12.92
C ARG A 228 -20.38 -20.22 11.89
N LYS A 229 -20.09 -19.00 12.34
CA LYS A 229 -19.83 -17.86 11.45
C LYS A 229 -18.52 -18.02 10.68
N THR A 230 -17.45 -18.55 11.30
CA THR A 230 -16.18 -18.84 10.62
C THR A 230 -16.35 -19.92 9.54
N LEU A 231 -17.10 -20.99 9.80
CA LEU A 231 -17.40 -22.02 8.81
C LEU A 231 -18.23 -21.50 7.63
N ARG A 232 -19.27 -20.69 7.89
CA ARG A 232 -20.04 -20.05 6.82
C ARG A 232 -19.21 -19.06 6.01
N ALA A 233 -18.34 -18.29 6.67
CA ALA A 233 -17.42 -17.38 6.01
C ALA A 233 -16.42 -18.13 5.12
N LEU A 234 -15.89 -19.27 5.58
CA LEU A 234 -15.01 -20.12 4.79
C LEU A 234 -15.73 -20.68 3.55
N LEU A 235 -16.96 -21.16 3.71
CA LEU A 235 -17.78 -21.69 2.61
C LEU A 235 -18.20 -20.61 1.62
N MET A 236 -18.60 -19.43 2.10
CA MET A 236 -18.87 -18.26 1.25
C MET A 236 -17.60 -17.79 0.54
N SER A 237 -16.46 -17.76 1.23
CA SER A 237 -15.16 -17.43 0.65
C SER A 237 -14.84 -18.34 -0.52
N THR A 238 -14.86 -19.65 -0.29
CA THR A 238 -14.51 -20.65 -1.31
C THR A 238 -15.51 -20.63 -2.46
N SER A 239 -16.80 -20.44 -2.17
CA SER A 239 -17.84 -20.36 -3.21
C SER A 239 -17.72 -19.10 -4.07
N ILE A 240 -17.52 -17.92 -3.45
CA ILE A 240 -17.36 -16.64 -4.17
C ILE A 240 -16.04 -16.64 -4.94
N THR A 241 -14.94 -17.09 -4.32
CA THR A 241 -13.65 -17.22 -5.01
C THR A 241 -13.77 -18.20 -6.18
N GLY A 242 -14.48 -19.32 -6.04
CA GLY A 242 -14.75 -20.25 -7.15
C GLY A 242 -15.57 -19.61 -8.27
N LEU A 243 -16.65 -18.91 -7.95
CA LEU A 243 -17.52 -18.22 -8.91
C LEU A 243 -16.81 -17.10 -9.67
N VAL A 244 -15.88 -16.39 -9.03
CA VAL A 244 -15.05 -15.36 -9.66
C VAL A 244 -13.90 -15.98 -10.45
N ALA A 245 -13.33 -17.10 -10.00
CA ALA A 245 -12.24 -17.77 -10.69
C ALA A 245 -12.67 -18.43 -12.02
N VAL A 246 -13.85 -19.07 -12.06
CA VAL A 246 -14.34 -19.76 -13.27
C VAL A 246 -14.33 -18.88 -14.53
N PRO A 247 -14.91 -17.66 -14.54
CA PRO A 247 -14.87 -16.78 -15.72
C PRO A 247 -13.50 -16.14 -15.99
N LEU A 248 -12.50 -16.31 -15.10
CA LEU A 248 -11.13 -15.84 -15.35
C LEU A 248 -10.26 -16.86 -16.08
N PHE A 249 -10.70 -18.13 -16.13
CA PHE A 249 -9.99 -19.23 -16.80
C PHE A 249 -10.59 -19.62 -18.17
N PHE A 250 -11.70 -18.98 -18.59
CA PHE A 250 -12.36 -19.14 -19.90
C PHE A 250 -12.34 -17.82 -20.66
#